data_AF-A0A1M5YJE6-F1
#
_entry.id   AF-A0A1M5YJE6-F1
#
_cell.length_a   1.000
_cell.length_b   1.000
_cell.length_c   1.000
_cell.angle_alpha   90.00
_cell.angle_beta   90.00
_cell.angle_gamma   90.00
#
_symmetry.space_group_name_H-M   'P 1'
#
loop_
_entity.id
_entity.type
_entity.pdbx_description
1 polymer ?
#
loop_
_entity_poly.entity_id
_entity_poly.type
_entity_poly.pdbx_seq_one_letter_code
_entity_poly.pdbx_strand_id
1 'polypeptide(L)' 'MDYIAQDSPLAAIDLDEEIEVKADALLKHPTLYKPGRIKGTREMVVRPNFIVVYELDGADVVILNVLHAAQQWPPGVS' A
#
# COMPACT_ATOMS: atom_id res chain seq x y z
N MET A 1 -7.02 14.87 5.75
CA MET A 1 -6.58 13.46 5.60
C MET A 1 -5.35 13.54 4.73
N ASP A 2 -4.22 13.77 5.37
CA ASP A 2 -3.18 14.63 4.82
C ASP A 2 -1.83 13.92 4.70
N TYR A 3 -1.24 14.12 3.52
CA TYR A 3 0.16 13.98 3.12
C TYR A 3 0.71 12.59 2.77
N ILE A 4 0.57 12.22 1.48
CA ILE A 4 1.50 11.30 0.77
C ILE A 4 2.49 12.07 -0.12
N ALA A 5 2.39 13.40 -0.24
CA ALA A 5 3.08 14.16 -1.29
C ALA A 5 4.33 14.94 -0.83
N GLN A 6 5.23 14.35 -0.04
CA GLN A 6 6.50 15.05 0.31
C GLN A 6 7.75 14.58 -0.44
N ASP A 7 7.69 13.48 -1.18
CA ASP A 7 8.71 13.13 -2.17
C ASP A 7 8.10 13.29 -3.56
N SER A 8 8.62 14.25 -4.35
CA SER A 8 8.35 14.49 -5.79
C SER A 8 6.98 14.03 -6.33
N PRO A 9 6.10 14.94 -6.81
CA PRO A 9 4.82 14.57 -7.43
C PRO A 9 4.91 13.45 -8.50
N LEU A 10 6.03 13.37 -9.22
CA LEU A 10 6.30 12.30 -10.18
C LEU A 10 6.52 10.93 -9.50
N ALA A 11 7.22 10.89 -8.36
CA ALA A 11 7.44 9.65 -7.62
C ALA A 11 6.15 9.12 -7.00
N ALA A 12 5.21 10.01 -6.65
CA ALA A 12 3.87 9.61 -6.20
C ALA A 12 3.06 8.99 -7.35
N ILE A 13 3.12 9.55 -8.57
CA ILE A 13 2.47 9.00 -9.76
C ILE A 13 3.05 7.62 -10.10
N ASP A 14 4.38 7.48 -10.15
CA ASP A 14 5.03 6.21 -10.47
C ASP A 14 4.69 5.12 -9.42
N LEU A 15 4.54 5.51 -8.16
CA LEU A 15 4.14 4.60 -7.09
C LEU A 15 2.70 4.15 -7.26
N ASP A 16 1.80 5.06 -7.65
CA ASP A 16 0.38 4.78 -7.88
C ASP A 16 0.22 3.78 -9.04
N GLU A 17 0.89 4.00 -10.16
CA GLU A 17 0.88 3.07 -11.31
C GLU A 17 1.41 1.67 -10.93
N GLU A 18 2.47 1.58 -10.12
CA GLU A 18 2.99 0.29 -9.62
C GLU A 18 2.00 -0.42 -8.68
N ILE A 19 1.24 0.34 -7.90
CA ILE A 19 0.20 -0.19 -7.03
C ILE A 19 -0.93 -0.78 -7.87
N GLU A 20 -1.40 -0.07 -8.88
CA GLU A 20 -2.47 -0.53 -9.79
C GLU A 20 -2.09 -1.85 -10.46
N VAL A 21 -0.90 -1.91 -11.08
CA VAL A 21 -0.42 -3.12 -11.77
C VAL A 21 -0.36 -4.32 -10.82
N LYS A 22 0.10 -4.13 -9.58
CA LYS A 22 0.15 -5.23 -8.59
C LYS A 22 -1.23 -5.58 -8.04
N ALA A 23 -2.14 -4.61 -7.90
CA ALA A 23 -3.50 -4.83 -7.45
C ALA A 23 -4.31 -5.64 -8.48
N ASP A 24 -4.12 -5.40 -9.77
CA ASP A 24 -4.75 -6.20 -10.84
C ASP A 24 -4.38 -7.69 -10.75
N ALA A 25 -3.15 -8.00 -10.34
CA ALA A 25 -2.71 -9.38 -10.14
C ALA A 25 -3.42 -10.06 -8.95
N LEU A 26 -3.94 -9.30 -7.99
CA LEU A 26 -4.63 -9.82 -6.82
C LEU A 26 -6.00 -10.39 -7.12
N LEU A 27 -6.68 -9.93 -8.18
CA LEU A 27 -7.94 -10.52 -8.62
C LEU A 27 -7.78 -12.01 -8.97
N LYS A 28 -6.59 -12.40 -9.44
CA LYS A 28 -6.24 -13.79 -9.80
C LYS A 28 -5.59 -14.52 -8.64
N HIS A 29 -4.83 -13.81 -7.81
CA HIS A 29 -4.07 -14.38 -6.70
C HIS A 29 -4.28 -13.59 -5.41
N PRO A 30 -5.50 -13.62 -4.84
CA PRO A 30 -5.85 -12.79 -3.68
C PRO A 30 -4.99 -13.10 -2.46
N THR A 31 -4.47 -14.33 -2.38
CA THR A 31 -3.63 -14.79 -1.28
C THR A 31 -2.12 -14.56 -1.47
N LEU A 32 -1.69 -13.90 -2.55
CA LEU A 32 -0.29 -13.77 -2.97
C LEU A 32 0.61 -13.14 -1.89
N TYR A 33 0.11 -12.12 -1.20
CA TYR A 33 0.88 -11.43 -0.16
C TYR A 33 0.68 -11.99 1.24
N LYS A 34 1.51 -11.55 2.18
CA LYS A 34 1.44 -12.03 3.57
C LYS A 34 0.21 -11.42 4.28
N PRO A 35 -0.42 -12.16 5.21
CA PRO A 35 -1.36 -11.57 6.15
C PRO A 35 -0.72 -10.40 6.90
N GLY A 36 -1.50 -9.34 7.08
CA GLY A 36 -1.09 -8.17 7.86
C GLY A 36 -1.18 -8.41 9.36
N ARG A 37 -0.73 -7.43 10.14
CA ARG A 37 -0.80 -7.47 11.60
C ARG A 37 -2.24 -7.43 12.15
N ILE A 38 -3.15 -6.80 11.40
CA ILE A 38 -4.58 -6.73 11.74
C ILE A 38 -5.29 -7.86 11.00
N LYS A 39 -6.13 -8.61 11.72
CA LYS A 39 -6.90 -9.70 11.12
C LYS A 39 -7.77 -9.17 9.98
N GLY A 40 -7.70 -9.82 8.82
CA GLY A 40 -8.44 -9.42 7.62
C GLY A 40 -7.61 -8.60 6.63
N THR A 41 -6.53 -7.96 7.09
CA THR A 41 -5.64 -7.20 6.22
C THR A 41 -4.49 -8.03 5.69
N ARG A 42 -3.85 -7.53 4.63
CA ARG A 42 -2.72 -8.11 3.91
C ARG A 42 -1.72 -7.01 3.58
N GLU A 43 -0.45 -7.38 3.48
CA GLU A 43 0.66 -6.44 3.28
C GLU A 43 1.38 -6.74 1.96
N MET A 44 1.18 -5.86 0.97
CA MET A 44 1.81 -5.91 -0.34
C MET A 44 3.07 -5.04 -0.36
N VAL A 45 4.24 -5.63 -0.59
CA VAL A 45 5.48 -4.87 -0.79
C VAL A 45 5.54 -4.40 -2.25
N VAL A 46 5.44 -3.09 -2.46
CA VAL A 46 5.46 -2.47 -3.79
C VAL A 46 6.90 -2.20 -4.19
N ARG A 47 7.63 -1.49 -3.32
CA ARG A 47 9.06 -1.18 -3.40
C ARG A 47 9.75 -1.52 -2.07
N PRO A 48 11.09 -1.58 -1.98
CA PRO A 48 11.79 -1.96 -0.74
C PRO A 48 11.35 -1.18 0.51
N ASN A 49 10.97 0.09 0.34
CA ASN A 49 10.51 0.95 1.43
C ASN A 49 9.02 1.29 1.37
N PHE A 50 8.22 0.67 0.50
CA PHE A 50 6.79 0.97 0.38
C PHE A 50 5.93 -0.29 0.52
N ILE A 51 5.04 -0.27 1.51
CA ILE A 51 4.11 -1.36 1.82
C ILE A 51 2.69 -0.83 1.69
N VAL A 52 1.87 -1.49 0.88
CA VAL A 52 0.43 -1.26 0.82
C VAL A 52 -0.28 -2.21 1.78
N VAL A 53 -1.10 -1.66 2.64
CA VAL A 53 -2.04 -2.43 3.47
C VAL A 53 -3.38 -2.45 2.77
N TYR A 54 -3.88 -3.65 2.49
CA TYR A 54 -5.15 -3.84 1.81
C TYR A 54 -5.97 -4.94 2.48
N GLU A 55 -7.27 -4.97 2.17
CA GLU A 55 -8.15 -6.08 2.50
C GLU A 55 -8.87 -6.58 1.24
N LEU A 56 -9.49 -7.75 1.36
CA LEU A 56 -10.35 -8.31 0.32
C LEU A 56 -11.79 -8.13 0.78
N ASP A 57 -12.58 -7.41 -0.01
CA ASP A 57 -14.03 -7.29 0.17
C ASP A 57 -14.73 -8.00 -1.00
N GLY A 58 -15.13 -9.24 -0.78
CA GLY A 58 -15.66 -10.09 -1.84
C GLY A 58 -14.63 -10.34 -2.95
N ALA A 59 -14.85 -9.75 -4.11
CA ALA A 59 -13.95 -9.81 -5.27
C ALA A 59 -13.06 -8.57 -5.39
N ASP A 60 -13.27 -7.56 -4.55
CA ASP A 60 -12.60 -6.27 -4.62
C ASP A 60 -11.39 -6.23 -3.69
N VAL A 61 -10.37 -5.48 -4.11
CA VAL A 61 -9.19 -5.17 -3.32
C VAL A 61 -9.34 -3.74 -2.83
N VAL A 62 -9.43 -3.58 -1.51
CA VAL A 62 -9.57 -2.25 -0.88
C VAL A 62 -8.24 -1.85 -0.28
N ILE A 63 -7.64 -0.79 -0.82
CA ILE A 63 -6.40 -0.22 -0.29
C ILE A 63 -6.75 0.65 0.92
N LEU A 64 -6.22 0.27 2.09
CA LEU A 64 -6.47 0.96 3.35
C LEU A 64 -5.39 1.99 3.67
N ASN A 65 -4.14 1.70 3.32
CA ASN A 65 -3.01 2.59 3.61
C ASN A 65 -1.76 2.28 2.76
N VAL A 66 -0.90 3.27 2.58
CA VAL A 66 0.42 3.13 1.95
C VAL A 66 1.48 3.62 2.94
N LEU A 67 2.36 2.71 3.37
CA LEU A 67 3.36 2.94 4.40
C LEU A 67 4.76 3.04 3.80
N HIS A 68 5.50 4.09 4.16
CA HIS A 68 6.93 4.16 3.87
C HIS A 68 7.73 3.44 4.97
N ALA A 69 8.09 2.17 4.78
CA ALA A 69 8.69 1.31 5.81
C ALA A 69 10.03 1.81 6.38
N ALA A 70 10.77 2.63 5.64
CA ALA A 70 12.03 3.22 6.11
C ALA A 70 11.88 4.60 6.79
N GLN A 71 10.67 5.16 6.85
CA GLN A 71 10.36 6.38 7.57
C GLN A 71 9.35 6.06 8.67
N GLN A 72 9.59 6.51 9.90
CA GLN A 72 8.55 6.44 10.93
C GLN A 72 7.50 7.50 10.61
N TRP A 73 6.34 7.06 10.14
CA TRP A 73 5.15 7.91 10.00
C TRP A 73 4.27 7.77 11.26
N PRO A 74 3.64 8.86 11.76
CA PRO A 74 3.66 10.22 11.23
C PRO A 74 4.93 11.00 11.64
N PRO A 75 5.39 11.98 10.83
CA PRO A 75 6.31 12.99 11.30
C PRO A 75 5.66 13.62 12.53
N GLY A 76 6.37 13.61 13.66
CA GLY A 76 5.82 14.02 14.95
C GLY A 76 5.04 15.32 14.80
N VAL A 77 3.75 15.27 15.13
CA VAL A 77 2.93 16.46 15.36
C VAL A 77 3.66 17.29 16.41
N SER A 78 4.28 18.39 15.98
CA SER A 78 4.70 19.48 16.86
C SER A 78 3.63 20.55 16.84
#